data_AF-A0A445BNP6-F1
#
_entry.id   AF-A0A445BNP6-F1
#
_cell.length_a   1.000
_cell.length_b   1.000
_cell.length_c   1.000
_cell.angle_alpha   90.00
_cell.angle_beta   90.00
_cell.angle_gamma   90.00
#
_symmetry.space_group_name_H-M   'P 1'
#
loop_
_entity.id
_entity.type
_entity.pdbx_description
1 polymer ?
#
loop_
_entity_poly.entity_id
_entity_poly.type
_entity_poly.pdbx_seq_one_letter_code
_entity_poly.pdbx_strand_id
1 'polypeptide(L)'
;MHHKKSEVQIGKESSGVSSDFIFNQPTHQTQTATTYKRPLLTQSLSKSPTLYQLATSSAAASSSSSSSSKSDNNNRIQLLLNRIQLVANRIQFQLPSIRGLRFHVTIVILSFFVFYLIIVFFPDSFLLLLEFVSAVSAAGALLFSLQLALPRLPSSIRRFRPRPLLPVFWAVGRKKQKQQGSSYGGSTGFREQVFSNGDVYQGEIRKGKCWGSGVYYYSMSGRYEGDWVDGKYEGFGVETWARGSRYKGQFKMGLRHGFGVYRFYTGDVYAGEWSSGQSHGCGVHTCDDGSKYVGEFKWGVKHGLGHYHFRNGDTYAGEYFADKMHGFGVYRFANDHLYEGTWHEGRRQGLGMYTFRNGETQSGHWQNGVLDVPSTQNAMYPVSPVGVNHSRILNAVQEARRAAEKAYDVAKVDERVNRAVAAANRAANAARLAALKAVQKQMHPNVNTESIRVPIV
;
A
#
# COMPACT_ATOMS: atom_id res chain seq x y z
N MET A 1 -6.21 -16.80 -8.26
CA MET A 1 -7.06 -16.52 -7.08
C MET A 1 -7.18 -15.00 -6.98
N HIS A 2 -8.20 -14.45 -7.64
CA HIS A 2 -8.43 -13.00 -7.66
C HIS A 2 -9.25 -12.64 -6.41
N HIS A 3 -8.61 -12.05 -5.42
CA HIS A 3 -9.33 -11.45 -4.31
C HIS A 3 -10.16 -10.30 -4.86
N LYS A 4 -11.48 -10.37 -4.66
CA LYS A 4 -12.38 -9.21 -4.70
C LYS A 4 -11.76 -8.15 -3.79
N LYS A 5 -11.09 -7.14 -4.35
CA LYS A 5 -10.68 -5.96 -3.61
C LYS A 5 -11.90 -5.05 -3.56
N SER A 6 -12.69 -5.20 -2.50
CA SER A 6 -13.64 -4.17 -2.09
C SER A 6 -12.85 -2.98 -1.55
N GLU A 7 -13.30 -1.78 -1.89
CA GLU A 7 -12.76 -0.45 -1.57
C GLU A 7 -12.81 -0.10 -0.06
N VAL A 8 -12.79 -1.12 0.82
CA VAL A 8 -12.95 -0.97 2.25
C VAL A 8 -11.58 -1.07 2.89
N GLN A 9 -11.15 0.05 3.49
CA GLN A 9 -9.93 0.29 4.32
C GLN A 9 -8.88 1.24 3.75
N ILE A 10 -9.26 2.30 3.03
CA ILE A 10 -8.52 3.57 3.05
C ILE A 10 -9.57 4.69 2.90
N GLY A 11 -9.88 5.46 3.95
CA GLY A 11 -10.67 6.70 3.81
C GLY A 11 -12.05 6.75 4.48
N LYS A 12 -12.23 6.17 5.66
CA LYS A 12 -13.30 6.61 6.59
C LYS A 12 -12.69 6.77 7.97
N GLU A 13 -12.14 7.96 8.20
CA GLU A 13 -11.92 8.65 9.49
C GLU A 13 -10.81 9.68 9.28
N SER A 14 -11.10 10.68 8.45
CA SER A 14 -10.45 12.00 8.57
C SER A 14 -11.57 13.04 8.61
N SER A 15 -12.50 12.88 9.55
CA SER A 15 -13.19 14.03 10.10
C SER A 15 -12.15 14.80 10.92
N GLY A 16 -11.37 15.62 10.23
CA GLY A 16 -10.59 16.65 10.87
C GLY A 16 -11.55 17.46 11.73
N VAL A 17 -11.32 17.43 13.04
CA VAL A 17 -11.99 18.31 14.00
C VAL A 17 -11.55 19.73 13.64
N SER A 18 -12.35 20.38 12.80
CA SER A 18 -12.41 21.82 12.72
C SER A 18 -13.09 22.27 14.01
N SER A 19 -12.31 22.55 15.05
CA SER A 19 -12.83 23.31 16.19
C SER A 19 -13.14 24.72 15.71
N ASP A 20 -14.41 25.05 15.80
CA ASP A 20 -15.05 26.28 15.36
C ASP A 20 -14.30 27.55 15.77
N PHE A 21 -14.04 28.43 14.80
CA PHE A 21 -13.89 29.86 15.03
C PHE A 21 -14.60 30.62 13.88
N ILE A 22 -15.72 31.24 14.22
CA ILE A 22 -16.55 32.07 13.36
C ILE A 22 -16.02 33.52 13.39
N PHE A 23 -15.86 34.18 12.23
CA PHE A 23 -16.53 35.45 11.87
C PHE A 23 -16.30 35.85 10.39
N ASN A 24 -17.23 36.69 9.91
CA ASN A 24 -17.65 37.00 8.54
C ASN A 24 -16.64 37.60 7.53
N GLN A 25 -16.95 37.33 6.25
CA GLN A 25 -16.55 37.91 4.93
C GLN A 25 -16.56 39.47 4.84
N PRO A 26 -16.05 40.15 3.76
CA PRO A 26 -16.11 39.75 2.33
C PRO A 26 -14.96 40.12 1.34
N THR A 27 -14.97 39.36 0.23
CA THR A 27 -14.61 39.63 -1.19
C THR A 27 -13.58 40.69 -1.61
N HIS A 28 -12.63 40.32 -2.48
CA HIS A 28 -12.48 40.89 -3.83
C HIS A 28 -11.58 40.03 -4.74
N GLN A 29 -11.99 39.94 -6.01
CA GLN A 29 -11.32 39.31 -7.17
C GLN A 29 -10.07 40.11 -7.58
N THR A 30 -9.10 39.49 -8.30
CA THR A 30 -8.71 39.83 -9.69
C THR A 30 -7.57 38.92 -10.18
N GLN A 31 -7.69 38.53 -11.45
CA GLN A 31 -6.81 37.68 -12.25
C GLN A 31 -5.50 38.40 -12.63
N THR A 32 -4.45 37.66 -13.01
CA THR A 32 -3.70 37.88 -14.26
C THR A 32 -2.72 36.75 -14.52
N ALA A 33 -2.63 36.39 -15.79
CA ALA A 33 -1.81 35.33 -16.36
C ALA A 33 -0.54 35.92 -16.99
N THR A 34 0.57 35.17 -17.02
CA THR A 34 1.60 35.34 -18.05
C THR A 34 2.30 34.04 -18.44
N THR A 35 2.28 33.87 -19.76
CA THR A 35 2.99 33.02 -20.73
C THR A 35 4.50 32.90 -20.53
N TYR A 36 5.07 31.70 -20.69
CA TYR A 36 6.50 31.55 -21.03
C TYR A 36 6.77 30.50 -22.12
N LYS A 37 7.64 30.92 -23.04
CA LYS A 37 8.02 30.31 -24.32
C LYS A 37 9.06 29.19 -24.17
N ARG A 38 9.04 28.30 -25.16
CA ARG A 38 10.03 27.25 -25.52
C ARG A 38 11.28 27.88 -26.17
N PRO A 39 12.44 27.19 -26.15
CA PRO A 39 13.20 27.04 -27.40
C PRO A 39 13.72 25.62 -27.69
N LEU A 40 14.15 25.46 -28.95
CA LEU A 40 14.50 24.25 -29.69
C LEU A 40 15.99 23.85 -29.58
N LEU A 41 16.19 22.55 -29.84
CA LEU A 41 17.37 21.77 -30.21
C LEU A 41 18.53 22.47 -30.93
N THR A 42 19.76 22.00 -30.62
CA THR A 42 20.83 21.75 -31.59
C THR A 42 21.59 20.45 -31.25
N GLN A 43 21.94 19.70 -32.30
CA GLN A 43 22.58 18.39 -32.33
C GLN A 43 24.11 18.45 -32.22
N SER A 44 24.75 17.36 -31.81
CA SER A 44 25.98 16.86 -32.47
C SER A 44 26.21 15.35 -32.20
N LEU A 45 26.50 14.63 -33.29
CA LEU A 45 26.99 13.25 -33.32
C LEU A 45 28.50 13.21 -33.04
N SER A 46 29.01 12.10 -32.47
CA SER A 46 29.96 11.22 -33.19
C SER A 46 30.52 10.05 -32.36
N LYS A 47 30.48 8.87 -33.00
CA LYS A 47 31.51 7.80 -33.09
C LYS A 47 31.76 6.82 -31.93
N SER A 48 31.46 5.55 -32.24
CA SER A 48 32.03 4.31 -31.68
C SER A 48 33.47 4.05 -32.16
N PRO A 49 34.19 3.09 -31.55
CA PRO A 49 34.63 1.92 -32.33
C PRO A 49 34.60 0.57 -31.56
N THR A 50 34.92 -0.48 -32.32
CA THR A 50 34.70 -1.93 -32.15
C THR A 50 36.02 -2.69 -31.83
N LEU A 51 35.89 -3.99 -31.51
CA LEU A 51 36.89 -5.10 -31.44
C LEU A 51 37.55 -5.32 -30.07
N TYR A 52 37.68 -6.53 -29.51
CA TYR A 52 38.14 -7.79 -30.11
C TYR A 52 37.50 -9.06 -29.49
N GLN A 53 37.53 -10.12 -30.30
CA GLN A 53 37.19 -11.52 -30.02
C GLN A 53 38.50 -12.30 -29.81
N LEU A 54 38.57 -13.20 -28.82
CA LEU A 54 39.62 -14.23 -28.77
C LEU A 54 39.03 -15.56 -28.29
N ALA A 55 39.29 -16.60 -29.04
CA ALA A 55 38.96 -18.00 -28.76
C ALA A 55 40.16 -18.71 -28.14
N THR A 56 39.91 -19.67 -27.26
CA THR A 56 40.86 -20.76 -27.00
C THR A 56 40.14 -22.07 -26.69
N SER A 57 40.54 -23.08 -27.45
CA SER A 57 40.16 -24.49 -27.39
C SER A 57 40.88 -25.26 -26.29
N SER A 58 40.26 -26.33 -25.76
CA SER A 58 40.98 -27.57 -25.40
C SER A 58 40.01 -28.77 -25.35
N ALA A 59 40.60 -29.95 -25.53
CA ALA A 59 40.06 -31.07 -26.30
C ALA A 59 39.51 -32.25 -25.47
N ALA A 60 38.99 -33.20 -26.24
CA ALA A 60 38.34 -34.46 -25.89
C ALA A 60 39.16 -35.45 -25.03
N ALA A 61 38.44 -36.33 -24.34
CA ALA A 61 38.87 -37.71 -24.09
C ALA A 61 37.66 -38.66 -24.14
N SER A 62 37.85 -39.74 -24.89
CA SER A 62 36.93 -40.84 -25.20
C SER A 62 36.92 -41.94 -24.13
N SER A 63 35.79 -42.63 -23.95
CA SER A 63 35.76 -44.10 -23.82
C SER A 63 34.33 -44.65 -23.89
N SER A 64 34.23 -45.82 -24.53
CA SER A 64 33.02 -46.56 -24.89
C SER A 64 32.66 -47.66 -23.89
N SER A 65 31.38 -48.07 -23.96
CA SER A 65 30.76 -49.38 -23.64
C SER A 65 30.71 -49.87 -22.19
N SER A 66 29.48 -49.96 -21.65
CA SER A 66 28.85 -51.23 -21.24
C SER A 66 27.48 -50.99 -20.57
N SER A 67 26.50 -51.73 -21.07
CA SER A 67 25.07 -51.72 -20.73
C SER A 67 24.73 -52.70 -19.61
N SER A 68 23.60 -52.44 -18.95
CA SER A 68 22.74 -53.40 -18.22
C SER A 68 22.98 -53.71 -16.73
N SER A 69 23.15 -52.70 -15.88
CA SER A 69 22.85 -52.88 -14.43
C SER A 69 22.46 -51.61 -13.65
N LYS A 70 22.54 -50.41 -14.26
CA LYS A 70 22.30 -49.13 -13.56
C LYS A 70 20.84 -48.63 -13.58
N SER A 71 19.94 -49.27 -14.33
CA SER A 71 18.53 -48.82 -14.45
C SER A 71 17.68 -49.20 -13.24
N ASP A 72 17.89 -50.39 -12.65
CA ASP A 72 17.05 -50.87 -11.54
C ASP A 72 17.38 -50.23 -10.19
N ASN A 73 18.64 -49.86 -9.95
CA ASN A 73 19.02 -49.18 -8.71
C ASN A 73 18.54 -47.72 -8.67
N ASN A 74 18.54 -47.01 -9.80
CA ASN A 74 18.01 -45.64 -9.87
C ASN A 74 16.48 -45.61 -9.66
N ASN A 75 15.76 -46.61 -10.15
CA ASN A 75 14.33 -46.75 -9.92
C ASN A 75 14.00 -47.07 -8.45
N ARG A 76 14.81 -47.91 -7.79
CA ARG A 76 14.65 -48.19 -6.35
C ARG A 76 14.96 -46.98 -5.47
N ILE A 77 15.99 -46.21 -5.80
CA ILE A 77 16.35 -44.97 -5.08
C ILE A 77 15.25 -43.91 -5.26
N GLN A 78 14.73 -43.72 -6.48
CA GLN A 78 13.60 -42.83 -6.74
C GLN A 78 12.31 -43.24 -6.01
N LEU A 79 12.06 -44.55 -5.89
CA LEU A 79 10.91 -45.07 -5.17
C LEU A 79 11.04 -44.90 -3.64
N LEU A 80 12.27 -44.97 -3.12
CA LEU A 80 12.60 -44.69 -1.72
C LEU A 80 12.47 -43.19 -1.41
N LEU A 81 12.96 -42.32 -2.30
CA LEU A 81 12.81 -40.86 -2.20
C LEU A 81 11.34 -40.45 -2.25
N ASN A 82 10.53 -41.03 -3.15
CA ASN A 82 9.10 -40.77 -3.21
C ASN A 82 8.34 -41.27 -1.96
N ARG A 83 8.77 -42.38 -1.35
CA ARG A 83 8.21 -42.85 -0.08
C ARG A 83 8.58 -41.93 1.09
N ILE A 84 9.82 -41.44 1.14
CA ILE A 84 10.26 -40.44 2.13
C ILE A 84 9.49 -39.12 1.94
N GLN A 85 9.21 -38.72 0.70
CA GLN A 85 8.48 -37.50 0.40
C GLN A 85 6.97 -37.60 0.72
N LEU A 86 6.38 -38.79 0.59
CA LEU A 86 5.03 -39.10 1.06
C LEU A 86 4.91 -39.11 2.59
N VAL A 87 5.94 -39.61 3.30
CA VAL A 87 6.02 -39.54 4.77
C VAL A 87 6.23 -38.10 5.24
N ALA A 88 7.11 -37.34 4.58
CA ALA A 88 7.31 -35.91 4.85
C ALA A 88 6.03 -35.09 4.63
N ASN A 89 5.28 -35.36 3.55
CA ASN A 89 3.98 -34.73 3.31
C ASN A 89 2.91 -35.16 4.33
N ARG A 90 2.93 -36.42 4.82
CA ARG A 90 2.05 -36.85 5.93
C ARG A 90 2.38 -36.16 7.26
N ILE A 91 3.66 -35.95 7.56
CA ILE A 91 4.12 -35.19 8.74
C ILE A 91 3.70 -33.72 8.60
N GLN A 92 3.78 -33.15 7.39
CA GLN A 92 3.39 -31.77 7.09
C GLN A 92 1.87 -31.51 7.19
N PHE A 93 1.04 -32.55 7.04
CA PHE A 93 -0.41 -32.47 7.27
C PHE A 93 -0.83 -32.56 8.75
N GLN A 94 0.07 -32.94 9.66
CA GLN A 94 -0.16 -32.86 11.13
C GLN A 94 0.34 -31.56 11.77
N LEU A 95 1.09 -30.73 11.04
CA LEU A 95 1.58 -29.42 11.49
C LEU A 95 0.53 -28.31 11.76
N PRO A 96 -0.75 -28.35 11.31
CA PRO A 96 -1.74 -27.34 11.70
C PRO A 96 -2.04 -27.36 13.22
N SER A 97 -2.00 -28.55 13.84
CA SER A 97 -2.18 -28.73 15.29
C SER A 97 -1.04 -28.08 16.09
N ILE A 98 0.19 -28.19 15.58
CA ILE A 98 1.39 -27.66 16.23
C ILE A 98 1.48 -26.12 16.14
N ARG A 99 0.97 -25.53 15.05
CA ARG A 99 0.91 -24.05 14.91
C ARG A 99 -0.13 -23.42 15.84
N GLY A 100 -1.29 -24.06 16.04
CA GLY A 100 -2.28 -23.64 17.04
C GLY A 100 -1.75 -23.78 18.47
N LEU A 101 -1.07 -24.91 18.76
CA LEU A 101 -0.46 -25.15 20.07
C LEU A 101 0.65 -24.13 20.38
N ARG A 102 1.49 -23.77 19.40
CA ARG A 102 2.50 -22.71 19.56
C ARG A 102 1.88 -21.35 19.86
N PHE A 103 0.77 -21.01 19.21
CA PHE A 103 0.07 -19.74 19.47
C PHE A 103 -0.52 -19.70 20.88
N HIS A 104 -1.16 -20.79 21.33
CA HIS A 104 -1.69 -20.88 22.70
C HIS A 104 -0.60 -20.86 23.76
N VAL A 105 0.51 -21.59 23.56
CA VAL A 105 1.66 -21.55 24.47
C VAL A 105 2.27 -20.15 24.56
N THR A 106 2.39 -19.44 23.44
CA THR A 106 2.94 -18.07 23.42
C THR A 106 2.02 -17.10 24.17
N ILE A 107 0.70 -17.22 24.02
CA ILE A 107 -0.27 -16.41 24.78
C ILE A 107 -0.20 -16.69 26.28
N VAL A 108 -0.08 -17.97 26.68
CA VAL A 108 0.04 -18.35 28.08
C VAL A 108 1.33 -17.78 28.70
N ILE A 109 2.46 -17.86 27.97
CA ILE A 109 3.73 -17.29 28.42
C ILE A 109 3.63 -15.76 28.53
N LEU A 110 3.03 -15.09 27.54
CA LEU A 110 2.86 -13.63 27.57
C LEU A 110 1.95 -13.20 28.73
N SER A 111 0.89 -13.97 29.02
CA SER A 111 -0.01 -13.74 30.15
C SER A 111 0.71 -13.89 31.50
N PHE A 112 1.59 -14.89 31.64
CA PHE A 112 2.42 -15.07 32.84
C PHE A 112 3.45 -13.95 33.00
N PHE A 113 4.01 -13.44 31.90
CA PHE A 113 4.94 -12.31 31.93
C PHE A 113 4.26 -11.01 32.37
N VAL A 114 3.06 -10.72 31.85
CA VAL A 114 2.27 -9.56 32.29
C VAL A 114 1.89 -9.68 33.77
N PHE A 115 1.54 -10.88 34.23
CA PHE A 115 1.25 -11.14 35.64
C PHE A 115 2.47 -10.94 36.56
N TYR A 116 3.64 -11.40 36.14
CA TYR A 116 4.90 -11.17 36.85
C TYR A 116 5.20 -9.67 37.00
N LEU A 117 4.98 -8.87 35.94
CA LEU A 117 5.13 -7.42 36.02
C LEU A 117 4.14 -6.79 37.01
N ILE A 118 2.89 -7.23 37.04
CA ILE A 118 1.89 -6.71 37.98
C ILE A 118 2.29 -6.98 39.45
N ILE A 119 2.81 -8.17 39.76
CA ILE A 119 3.30 -8.51 41.11
C ILE A 119 4.50 -7.64 41.51
N VAL A 120 5.45 -7.42 40.59
CA VAL A 120 6.67 -6.65 40.87
C VAL A 120 6.37 -5.15 41.07
N PHE A 121 5.40 -4.60 40.33
CA PHE A 121 5.07 -3.18 40.39
C PHE A 121 4.00 -2.83 41.44
N PHE A 122 3.20 -3.79 41.93
CA PHE A 122 2.10 -3.55 42.88
C PHE A 122 2.06 -4.60 44.02
N PRO A 123 3.03 -4.60 44.96
CA PRO A 123 3.15 -5.64 45.98
C PRO A 123 2.04 -5.63 47.06
N ASP A 124 1.35 -4.51 47.24
CA ASP A 124 0.36 -4.34 48.33
C ASP A 124 -1.09 -4.70 47.95
N SER A 125 -1.32 -5.21 46.73
CA SER A 125 -2.66 -5.38 46.17
C SER A 125 -3.10 -6.85 46.13
N PHE A 126 -3.34 -7.47 47.29
CA PHE A 126 -3.88 -8.84 47.41
C PHE A 126 -5.22 -9.03 46.67
N LEU A 127 -6.00 -7.97 46.49
CA LEU A 127 -7.27 -7.98 45.74
C LEU A 127 -7.08 -8.20 44.23
N LEU A 128 -5.97 -7.73 43.64
CA LEU A 128 -5.67 -7.93 42.22
C LEU A 128 -5.32 -9.39 41.89
N LEU A 129 -4.75 -10.11 42.86
CA LEU A 129 -4.46 -11.53 42.73
C LEU A 129 -5.76 -12.35 42.61
N LEU A 130 -6.77 -12.03 43.42
CA LEU A 130 -8.04 -12.75 43.44
C LEU A 130 -8.85 -12.50 42.15
N GLU A 131 -8.85 -11.26 41.65
CA GLU A 131 -9.46 -10.92 40.36
C GLU A 131 -8.77 -11.61 39.19
N PHE A 132 -7.43 -11.70 39.21
CA PHE A 132 -6.67 -12.39 38.17
C PHE A 132 -6.97 -13.90 38.14
N VAL A 133 -6.98 -14.56 39.31
CA VAL A 133 -7.31 -16.00 39.41
C VAL A 133 -8.75 -16.26 38.95
N SER A 134 -9.68 -15.37 39.30
CA SER A 134 -11.07 -15.42 38.82
C SER A 134 -11.16 -15.27 37.30
N ALA A 135 -10.45 -14.31 36.71
CA ALA A 135 -10.45 -14.07 35.26
C ALA A 135 -9.85 -15.24 34.47
N VAL A 136 -8.76 -15.85 34.97
CA VAL A 136 -8.14 -17.03 34.34
C VAL A 136 -9.07 -18.24 34.43
N SER A 137 -9.73 -18.45 35.57
CA SER A 137 -10.71 -19.52 35.74
C SER A 137 -11.91 -19.35 34.80
N ALA A 138 -12.44 -18.12 34.69
CA ALA A 138 -13.54 -17.80 33.78
C ALA A 138 -13.18 -17.99 32.31
N ALA A 139 -11.97 -17.55 31.89
CA ALA A 139 -11.47 -17.75 30.54
C ALA A 139 -11.26 -19.24 30.21
N GLY A 140 -10.74 -20.02 31.17
CA GLY A 140 -10.61 -21.48 31.05
C GLY A 140 -11.96 -22.18 30.87
N ALA A 141 -12.96 -21.81 31.67
CA ALA A 141 -14.32 -22.35 31.56
C ALA A 141 -15.00 -21.98 30.23
N LEU A 142 -14.78 -20.76 29.72
CA LEU A 142 -15.27 -20.31 28.41
C LEU A 142 -14.63 -21.10 27.25
N LEU A 143 -13.32 -21.34 27.31
CA LEU A 143 -12.63 -22.14 26.30
C LEU A 143 -13.07 -23.61 26.34
N PHE A 144 -13.25 -24.17 27.53
CA PHE A 144 -13.72 -25.55 27.70
C PHE A 144 -15.17 -25.74 27.22
N SER A 145 -16.06 -24.78 27.52
CA SER A 145 -17.44 -24.79 27.03
C SER A 145 -17.53 -24.59 25.52
N LEU A 146 -16.68 -23.74 24.93
CA LEU A 146 -16.58 -23.56 23.48
C LEU A 146 -16.10 -24.86 22.78
N GLN A 147 -15.12 -25.56 23.37
CA GLN A 147 -14.62 -26.85 22.88
C GLN A 147 -15.69 -27.95 22.95
N LEU A 148 -16.56 -27.94 23.96
CA LEU A 148 -17.70 -28.86 24.09
C LEU A 148 -18.87 -28.52 23.16
N ALA A 149 -19.03 -27.25 22.76
CA ALA A 149 -20.10 -26.79 21.87
C ALA A 149 -19.79 -27.02 20.36
N LEU A 150 -18.50 -27.04 19.99
CA LEU A 150 -18.06 -27.25 18.60
C LEU A 150 -18.50 -28.59 17.96
N PRO A 151 -18.57 -29.74 18.65
CA PRO A 151 -19.07 -30.98 18.05
C PRO A 151 -20.61 -31.10 18.00
N ARG A 152 -21.39 -30.10 18.44
CA ARG A 152 -22.86 -30.17 18.51
C ARG A 152 -23.62 -29.13 17.68
N LEU A 153 -22.96 -28.44 16.75
CA LEU A 153 -23.69 -27.61 15.79
C LEU A 153 -24.41 -28.48 14.75
N PRO A 154 -25.75 -28.43 14.64
CA PRO A 154 -26.46 -29.17 13.61
C PRO A 154 -26.05 -28.68 12.21
N SER A 155 -25.87 -29.62 11.30
CA SER A 155 -25.47 -29.43 9.90
C SER A 155 -26.54 -28.77 9.01
N SER A 156 -27.46 -27.99 9.60
CA SER A 156 -28.58 -27.31 8.92
C SER A 156 -28.27 -25.88 8.43
N ILE A 157 -27.08 -25.31 8.73
CA ILE A 157 -26.64 -24.00 8.17
C ILE A 157 -25.76 -24.20 6.92
N ARG A 158 -25.99 -25.28 6.16
CA ARG A 158 -25.41 -25.46 4.82
C ARG A 158 -26.45 -25.99 3.85
N ARG A 159 -27.49 -25.18 3.57
CA ARG A 159 -28.26 -25.25 2.31
C ARG A 159 -29.25 -24.06 2.16
N PHE A 160 -28.72 -22.84 2.03
CA PHE A 160 -29.39 -21.81 1.23
C PHE A 160 -28.63 -21.69 -0.10
N ARG A 161 -28.98 -22.57 -1.05
CA ARG A 161 -28.74 -22.28 -2.47
C ARG A 161 -29.91 -21.41 -2.92
N PRO A 162 -29.72 -20.17 -3.40
CA PRO A 162 -30.77 -19.52 -4.16
C PRO A 162 -30.95 -20.34 -5.45
N ARG A 163 -32.17 -20.79 -5.72
CA ARG A 163 -32.56 -21.30 -7.05
C ARG A 163 -32.38 -20.15 -8.05
N PRO A 164 -31.62 -20.30 -9.14
CA PRO A 164 -31.73 -19.33 -10.22
C PRO A 164 -33.04 -19.63 -10.96
N LEU A 165 -33.97 -18.68 -10.92
CA LEU A 165 -35.03 -18.59 -11.92
C LEU A 165 -34.35 -18.34 -13.26
N LEU A 166 -34.56 -19.24 -14.21
CA LEU A 166 -34.18 -19.04 -15.61
C LEU A 166 -35.03 -17.90 -16.20
N PRO A 167 -34.45 -16.86 -16.81
CA PRO A 167 -35.15 -16.11 -17.84
C PRO A 167 -34.91 -16.79 -19.19
N VAL A 168 -36.04 -17.02 -19.86
CA VAL A 168 -36.18 -17.52 -21.23
C VAL A 168 -35.62 -16.50 -22.24
N PHE A 169 -34.95 -17.03 -23.27
CA PHE A 169 -34.53 -16.53 -24.60
C PHE A 169 -34.88 -15.09 -25.03
N TRP A 170 -34.03 -14.38 -25.78
CA TRP A 170 -33.85 -14.56 -27.25
C TRP A 170 -32.40 -14.42 -27.75
N ALA A 171 -32.06 -15.24 -28.74
CA ALA A 171 -30.82 -15.20 -29.49
C ALA A 171 -31.07 -14.71 -30.92
N VAL A 172 -30.21 -13.83 -31.44
CA VAL A 172 -29.99 -13.67 -32.88
C VAL A 172 -28.50 -13.80 -33.15
N GLY A 173 -28.15 -14.92 -33.80
CA GLY A 173 -26.96 -15.11 -34.61
C GLY A 173 -25.58 -14.91 -33.97
N ARG A 174 -25.01 -15.98 -33.40
CA ARG A 174 -23.56 -16.25 -33.54
C ARG A 174 -23.26 -17.73 -33.28
N LYS A 175 -22.59 -18.36 -34.26
CA LYS A 175 -22.22 -19.77 -34.29
C LYS A 175 -21.46 -20.16 -33.01
N LYS A 176 -21.95 -21.17 -32.28
CA LYS A 176 -21.22 -21.84 -31.20
C LYS A 176 -19.97 -22.51 -31.79
N GLN A 177 -18.78 -21.98 -31.53
CA GLN A 177 -17.57 -22.78 -31.64
C GLN A 177 -17.56 -23.79 -30.49
N LYS A 178 -17.52 -25.08 -30.87
CA LYS A 178 -17.35 -26.20 -29.95
C LYS A 178 -16.10 -25.99 -29.09
N GLN A 179 -16.24 -26.23 -27.80
CA GLN A 179 -15.13 -26.51 -26.90
C GLN A 179 -14.33 -27.68 -27.48
N GLN A 180 -13.13 -27.41 -27.98
CA GLN A 180 -12.11 -28.43 -28.20
C GLN A 180 -11.22 -28.49 -26.96
N GLY A 181 -10.90 -29.72 -26.57
CA GLY A 181 -10.28 -30.06 -25.31
C GLY A 181 -8.99 -29.31 -25.01
N SER A 182 -8.80 -29.13 -23.70
CA SER A 182 -7.54 -28.80 -23.04
C SER A 182 -6.39 -29.66 -23.61
N SER A 183 -5.62 -29.08 -24.52
CA SER A 183 -4.24 -29.47 -24.74
C SER A 183 -3.37 -28.53 -23.91
N TYR A 184 -2.69 -29.08 -22.91
CA TYR A 184 -1.56 -28.46 -22.22
C TYR A 184 -0.39 -28.32 -23.21
N GLY A 185 -0.55 -27.47 -24.22
CA GLY A 185 0.50 -27.03 -25.13
C GLY A 185 0.81 -25.58 -24.81
N GLY A 186 2.03 -25.29 -24.37
CA GLY A 186 2.50 -23.96 -23.97
C GLY A 186 2.50 -22.95 -25.11
N SER A 187 1.32 -22.47 -25.50
CA SER A 187 1.17 -21.44 -26.51
C SER A 187 1.47 -20.09 -25.88
N THR A 188 2.67 -19.56 -26.16
CA THR A 188 3.03 -18.17 -25.90
C THR A 188 2.43 -17.31 -27.02
N GLY A 189 1.73 -16.23 -26.67
CA GLY A 189 1.20 -15.31 -27.69
C GLY A 189 0.18 -14.32 -27.17
N PHE A 190 -0.10 -13.31 -28.00
CA PHE A 190 -1.14 -12.32 -27.75
C PHE A 190 -2.52 -12.93 -27.95
N ARG A 191 -3.37 -12.89 -26.91
CA ARG A 191 -4.74 -13.42 -26.94
C ARG A 191 -5.65 -12.60 -26.03
N GLU A 192 -6.93 -12.70 -26.30
CA GLU A 192 -7.99 -12.31 -25.38
C GLU A 192 -8.35 -13.51 -24.49
N GLN A 193 -8.41 -13.30 -23.17
CA GLN A 193 -8.82 -14.28 -22.18
C GLN A 193 -9.99 -13.74 -21.37
N VAL A 194 -11.14 -14.39 -21.50
CA VAL A 194 -12.34 -14.10 -20.70
C VAL A 194 -12.35 -15.02 -19.49
N PHE A 195 -12.43 -14.44 -18.29
CA PHE A 195 -12.48 -15.18 -17.04
C PHE A 195 -13.93 -15.53 -16.66
N SER A 196 -14.10 -16.54 -15.82
CA SER A 196 -15.42 -17.01 -15.38
C SER A 196 -16.24 -15.97 -14.60
N ASN A 197 -15.58 -14.95 -14.04
CA ASN A 197 -16.21 -13.82 -13.37
C ASN A 197 -16.63 -12.69 -14.31
N GLY A 198 -16.44 -12.84 -15.63
CA GLY A 198 -16.75 -11.83 -16.63
C GLY A 198 -15.66 -10.79 -16.84
N ASP A 199 -14.51 -10.90 -16.16
CA ASP A 199 -13.36 -10.04 -16.43
C ASP A 199 -12.69 -10.45 -17.75
N VAL A 200 -12.06 -9.49 -18.41
CA VAL A 200 -11.44 -9.71 -19.72
C VAL A 200 -10.00 -9.21 -19.70
N TYR A 201 -9.06 -10.07 -20.09
CA TYR A 201 -7.68 -9.70 -20.31
C TYR A 201 -7.34 -9.71 -21.80
N GLN A 202 -6.64 -8.69 -22.26
CA GLN A 202 -6.15 -8.54 -23.63
C GLN A 202 -4.65 -8.23 -23.58
N GLY A 203 -3.82 -9.19 -23.97
CA GLY A 203 -2.36 -9.02 -23.91
C GLY A 203 -1.60 -10.31 -24.17
N GLU A 204 -0.33 -10.33 -23.77
CA GLU A 204 0.52 -11.51 -23.92
C GLU A 204 0.19 -12.55 -22.84
N ILE A 205 0.02 -13.81 -23.26
CA ILE A 205 -0.19 -14.94 -22.36
C ILE A 205 0.99 -15.90 -22.52
N ARG A 206 1.56 -16.32 -21.38
CA ARG A 206 2.60 -17.36 -21.32
C ARG A 206 2.19 -18.45 -20.34
N LYS A 207 2.23 -19.71 -20.78
CA LYS A 207 1.86 -20.90 -19.96
C LYS A 207 0.49 -20.73 -19.26
N GLY A 208 -0.48 -20.12 -19.95
CA GLY A 208 -1.83 -19.88 -19.42
C GLY A 208 -1.95 -18.76 -18.39
N LYS A 209 -0.91 -17.93 -18.19
CA LYS A 209 -0.92 -16.77 -17.29
C LYS A 209 -0.65 -15.48 -18.06
N CYS A 210 -1.23 -14.37 -17.59
CA CYS A 210 -0.94 -13.02 -18.10
C CYS A 210 0.54 -12.67 -17.92
N TRP A 211 1.16 -12.11 -18.95
CA TRP A 211 2.58 -11.79 -19.00
C TRP A 211 2.84 -10.52 -19.82
N GLY A 212 3.98 -9.87 -19.62
CA GLY A 212 4.40 -8.74 -20.43
C GLY A 212 3.46 -7.55 -20.26
N SER A 213 3.09 -6.88 -21.36
CA SER A 213 2.15 -5.76 -21.30
C SER A 213 0.74 -6.20 -21.70
N GLY A 214 -0.27 -5.76 -20.95
CA GLY A 214 -1.66 -6.10 -21.24
C GLY A 214 -2.68 -5.24 -20.52
N VAL A 215 -3.89 -5.22 -21.06
CA VAL A 215 -5.04 -4.51 -20.51
C VAL A 215 -6.00 -5.51 -19.87
N TYR A 216 -6.43 -5.22 -18.67
CA TYR A 216 -7.43 -6.00 -17.95
C TYR A 216 -8.63 -5.13 -17.65
N TYR A 217 -9.80 -5.59 -18.09
CA TYR A 217 -11.09 -4.97 -17.85
C TYR A 217 -11.78 -5.72 -16.71
N TYR A 218 -12.08 -5.00 -15.64
CA TYR A 218 -12.89 -5.53 -14.55
C TYR A 218 -14.36 -5.47 -14.97
N SER A 219 -15.09 -6.57 -14.75
CA SER A 219 -16.54 -6.67 -14.94
C SER A 219 -17.32 -5.58 -14.21
N MET A 220 -16.80 -5.15 -13.05
CA MET A 220 -17.35 -4.06 -12.23
C MET A 220 -16.92 -2.65 -12.68
N SER A 221 -16.64 -2.44 -13.97
CA SER A 221 -16.36 -1.13 -14.60
C SER A 221 -15.03 -0.44 -14.21
N GLY A 222 -13.93 -1.18 -14.07
CA GLY A 222 -12.59 -0.61 -13.97
C GLY A 222 -11.63 -1.17 -15.02
N ARG A 223 -10.39 -0.68 -15.07
CA ARG A 223 -9.34 -1.29 -15.88
C ARG A 223 -7.94 -1.13 -15.30
N TYR A 224 -7.08 -2.10 -15.57
CA TYR A 224 -5.64 -2.01 -15.39
C TYR A 224 -4.93 -2.04 -16.74
N GLU A 225 -3.96 -1.16 -16.94
CA GLU A 225 -3.13 -1.07 -18.13
C GLU A 225 -1.66 -1.01 -17.70
N GLY A 226 -0.88 -2.05 -17.98
CA GLY A 226 0.51 -2.04 -17.58
C GLY A 226 1.19 -3.39 -17.74
N ASP A 227 2.24 -3.57 -16.94
CA ASP A 227 3.08 -4.76 -16.96
C ASP A 227 2.52 -5.88 -16.06
N TRP A 228 2.81 -7.11 -16.46
CA TRP A 228 2.28 -8.36 -15.91
C TRP A 228 3.38 -9.41 -15.81
N VAL A 229 3.39 -10.10 -14.68
CA VAL A 229 4.25 -11.27 -14.45
C VAL A 229 3.44 -12.33 -13.72
N ASP A 230 3.42 -13.55 -14.27
CA ASP A 230 2.73 -14.70 -13.67
C ASP A 230 1.26 -14.45 -13.27
N GLY A 231 0.53 -13.66 -14.06
CA GLY A 231 -0.87 -13.34 -13.78
C GLY A 231 -1.09 -12.26 -12.71
N LYS A 232 -0.04 -11.56 -12.28
CA LYS A 232 -0.09 -10.45 -11.31
C LYS A 232 0.44 -9.16 -11.91
N TYR A 233 0.00 -8.04 -11.33
CA TYR A 233 0.53 -6.71 -11.69
C TYR A 233 1.95 -6.60 -11.14
N GLU A 234 2.88 -6.24 -12.00
CA GLU A 234 4.30 -6.09 -11.67
C GLU A 234 4.82 -4.88 -12.45
N GLY A 235 5.95 -4.28 -12.06
CA GLY A 235 6.56 -3.20 -12.84
C GLY A 235 5.73 -1.91 -12.79
N PHE A 236 5.36 -1.38 -13.95
CA PHE A 236 4.63 -0.11 -14.03
C PHE A 236 3.24 -0.28 -14.63
N GLY A 237 2.28 0.51 -14.14
CA GLY A 237 0.92 0.43 -14.65
C GLY A 237 0.03 1.59 -14.23
N VAL A 238 -1.13 1.61 -14.87
CA VAL A 238 -2.22 2.55 -14.60
C VAL A 238 -3.47 1.76 -14.26
N GLU A 239 -3.98 1.95 -13.05
CA GLU A 239 -5.22 1.34 -12.59
C GLU A 239 -6.30 2.42 -12.49
N THR A 240 -7.46 2.18 -13.09
CA THR A 240 -8.62 3.07 -13.07
C THR A 240 -9.81 2.31 -12.52
N TRP A 241 -10.49 2.88 -11.52
CA TRP A 241 -11.67 2.28 -10.89
C TRP A 241 -12.96 2.90 -11.41
N ALA A 242 -14.08 2.21 -11.19
CA ALA A 242 -15.42 2.58 -11.66
C ALA A 242 -15.88 3.97 -11.24
N ARG A 243 -15.53 4.41 -10.03
CA ARG A 243 -15.89 5.72 -9.50
C ARG A 243 -14.97 6.85 -9.96
N GLY A 244 -13.97 6.57 -10.80
CA GLY A 244 -13.06 7.58 -11.33
C GLY A 244 -11.73 7.73 -10.58
N SER A 245 -11.54 7.02 -9.46
CA SER A 245 -10.23 6.92 -8.83
C SER A 245 -9.20 6.37 -9.83
N ARG A 246 -7.95 6.82 -9.73
CA ARG A 246 -6.90 6.40 -10.65
C ARG A 246 -5.53 6.39 -10.00
N TYR A 247 -4.79 5.30 -10.20
CA TYR A 247 -3.42 5.15 -9.79
C TYR A 247 -2.51 5.11 -11.01
N LYS A 248 -1.36 5.76 -10.92
CA LYS A 248 -0.28 5.69 -11.90
C LYS A 248 1.03 5.49 -11.16
N GLY A 249 1.69 4.37 -11.36
CA GLY A 249 2.96 4.14 -10.68
C GLY A 249 3.41 2.70 -10.75
N GLN A 250 4.19 2.32 -9.75
CA GLN A 250 4.80 1.01 -9.64
C GLN A 250 3.88 0.00 -8.94
N PHE A 251 4.03 -1.26 -9.33
CA PHE A 251 3.33 -2.42 -8.79
C PHE A 251 4.33 -3.54 -8.50
N LYS A 252 4.04 -4.30 -7.44
CA LYS A 252 4.78 -5.51 -7.08
C LYS A 252 3.80 -6.53 -6.52
N MET A 253 3.80 -7.74 -7.07
CA MET A 253 2.94 -8.85 -6.65
C MET A 253 1.44 -8.50 -6.60
N GLY A 254 0.97 -7.63 -7.50
CA GLY A 254 -0.43 -7.19 -7.57
C GLY A 254 -0.81 -6.08 -6.57
N LEU A 255 0.16 -5.47 -5.89
CA LEU A 255 -0.04 -4.37 -4.95
C LEU A 255 0.74 -3.13 -5.42
N ARG A 256 0.21 -1.95 -5.11
CA ARG A 256 0.93 -0.67 -5.32
C ARG A 256 2.19 -0.67 -4.48
N HIS A 257 3.33 -0.33 -5.08
CA HIS A 257 4.62 -0.34 -4.42
C HIS A 257 5.53 0.71 -5.05
N GLY A 258 6.64 1.08 -4.41
CA GLY A 258 7.60 2.03 -4.97
C GLY A 258 7.01 3.44 -5.06
N PHE A 259 7.05 4.08 -6.23
CA PHE A 259 6.58 5.45 -6.43
C PHE A 259 5.32 5.49 -7.29
N GLY A 260 4.39 6.37 -6.95
CA GLY A 260 3.17 6.54 -7.73
C GLY A 260 2.29 7.68 -7.25
N VAL A 261 1.32 8.00 -8.10
CA VAL A 261 0.27 8.99 -7.85
C VAL A 261 -1.07 8.30 -7.82
N TYR A 262 -1.82 8.50 -6.75
CA TYR A 262 -3.20 8.09 -6.61
C TYR A 262 -4.09 9.32 -6.54
N ARG A 263 -5.01 9.44 -7.49
CA ARG A 263 -6.09 10.41 -7.48
C ARG A 263 -7.36 9.73 -7.01
N PHE A 264 -7.89 10.19 -5.89
CA PHE A 264 -9.16 9.74 -5.34
C PHE A 264 -10.31 10.28 -6.19
N TYR A 265 -11.44 9.57 -6.20
CA TYR A 265 -12.65 10.07 -6.85
C TYR A 265 -13.24 11.32 -6.18
N THR A 266 -12.92 11.54 -4.90
CA THR A 266 -13.30 12.73 -4.12
C THR A 266 -12.65 13.98 -4.68
N GLY A 267 -11.44 13.86 -5.22
CA GLY A 267 -10.64 14.98 -5.73
C GLY A 267 -9.23 14.99 -5.14
N ASP A 268 -9.06 14.37 -3.97
CA ASP A 268 -7.78 14.27 -3.28
C ASP A 268 -6.72 13.58 -4.14
N VAL A 269 -5.46 13.92 -3.92
CA VAL A 269 -4.31 13.37 -4.63
C VAL A 269 -3.21 13.05 -3.64
N TYR A 270 -2.77 11.79 -3.64
CA TYR A 270 -1.53 11.37 -3.01
C TYR A 270 -0.45 11.12 -4.07
N ALA A 271 0.72 11.71 -3.89
CA ALA A 271 1.89 11.55 -4.74
C ALA A 271 3.10 11.23 -3.87
N GLY A 272 3.67 10.03 -3.97
CA GLY A 272 4.78 9.66 -3.11
C GLY A 272 5.13 8.19 -3.16
N GLU A 273 5.71 7.73 -2.07
CA GLU A 273 6.12 6.35 -1.84
C GLU A 273 4.93 5.46 -1.42
N TRP A 274 5.03 4.19 -1.79
CA TRP A 274 4.02 3.15 -1.59
C TRP A 274 4.68 1.85 -1.14
N SER A 275 4.08 1.21 -0.14
CA SER A 275 4.48 -0.11 0.33
C SER A 275 3.27 -1.00 0.53
N SER A 276 3.27 -2.17 -0.12
CA SER A 276 2.23 -3.20 0.04
C SER A 276 0.80 -2.67 -0.09
N GLY A 277 0.58 -1.73 -1.03
CA GLY A 277 -0.73 -1.14 -1.30
C GLY A 277 -1.07 0.11 -0.49
N GLN A 278 -0.25 0.54 0.47
CA GLN A 278 -0.49 1.69 1.34
C GLN A 278 0.54 2.80 1.09
N SER A 279 0.17 4.06 1.39
CA SER A 279 1.15 5.15 1.44
C SER A 279 2.17 4.90 2.55
N HIS A 280 3.43 5.17 2.25
CA HIS A 280 4.56 4.90 3.13
C HIS A 280 5.73 5.78 2.72
N GLY A 281 6.71 6.04 3.58
CA GLY A 281 7.88 6.86 3.23
C GLY A 281 7.49 8.33 2.98
N CYS A 282 8.20 9.02 2.09
CA CYS A 282 7.91 10.42 1.84
C CYS A 282 6.81 10.59 0.78
N GLY A 283 5.93 11.58 0.97
CA GLY A 283 4.86 11.87 0.02
C GLY A 283 4.21 13.23 0.21
N VAL A 284 3.35 13.55 -0.75
CA VAL A 284 2.53 14.76 -0.80
C VAL A 284 1.07 14.33 -0.87
N HIS A 285 0.25 14.79 0.07
CA HIS A 285 -1.20 14.63 0.05
C HIS A 285 -1.84 15.99 -0.15
N THR A 286 -2.52 16.17 -1.28
CA THR A 286 -3.27 17.38 -1.63
C THR A 286 -4.75 17.05 -1.55
N CYS A 287 -5.48 17.76 -0.69
CA CYS A 287 -6.91 17.63 -0.55
C CYS A 287 -7.64 18.39 -1.68
N ASP A 288 -8.87 18.00 -1.96
CA ASP A 288 -9.74 18.69 -2.91
C ASP A 288 -9.98 20.18 -2.58
N ASP A 289 -9.94 20.50 -1.29
CA ASP A 289 -10.13 21.84 -0.71
C ASP A 289 -8.89 22.74 -0.85
N GLY A 290 -7.80 22.22 -1.40
CA GLY A 290 -6.54 22.91 -1.60
C GLY A 290 -5.55 22.80 -0.44
N SER A 291 -5.96 22.21 0.69
CA SER A 291 -5.01 21.92 1.77
C SER A 291 -3.99 20.86 1.36
N LYS A 292 -2.77 20.96 1.88
CA LYS A 292 -1.63 20.17 1.41
C LYS A 292 -0.74 19.75 2.56
N TYR A 293 -0.52 18.44 2.69
CA TYR A 293 0.52 17.87 3.53
C TYR A 293 1.70 17.42 2.69
N VAL A 294 2.91 17.68 3.17
CA VAL A 294 4.16 17.17 2.62
C VAL A 294 4.98 16.62 3.78
N GLY A 295 5.36 15.34 3.71
CA GLY A 295 6.14 14.73 4.78
C GLY A 295 6.15 13.23 4.72
N GLU A 296 6.42 12.64 5.86
CA GLU A 296 6.50 11.19 6.04
C GLU A 296 5.11 10.57 6.26
N PHE A 297 4.98 9.32 5.79
CA PHE A 297 3.82 8.46 5.90
C PHE A 297 4.22 7.07 6.36
N LYS A 298 3.36 6.44 7.15
CA LYS A 298 3.57 5.08 7.63
C LYS A 298 2.23 4.34 7.69
N TRP A 299 2.05 3.36 6.81
CA TRP A 299 0.84 2.52 6.78
C TRP A 299 -0.44 3.32 6.54
N GLY A 300 -0.43 4.23 5.56
CA GLY A 300 -1.63 5.00 5.23
C GLY A 300 -1.74 6.36 5.91
N VAL A 301 -1.06 6.56 7.05
CA VAL A 301 -1.24 7.74 7.91
C VAL A 301 0.00 8.63 7.94
N LYS A 302 -0.17 9.94 8.18
CA LYS A 302 0.93 10.89 8.41
C LYS A 302 1.68 10.49 9.67
N HIS A 303 3.01 10.53 9.59
CA HIS A 303 3.90 10.09 10.66
C HIS A 303 5.25 10.78 10.51
N GLY A 304 6.06 10.84 11.56
CA GLY A 304 7.42 11.39 11.44
C GLY A 304 7.40 12.89 11.19
N LEU A 305 8.29 13.39 10.34
CA LEU A 305 8.40 14.83 10.05
C LEU A 305 7.53 15.22 8.85
N GLY A 306 6.85 16.36 8.96
CA GLY A 306 6.07 16.91 7.86
C GLY A 306 5.55 18.32 8.10
N HIS A 307 5.09 18.95 7.03
CA HIS A 307 4.43 20.25 7.08
C HIS A 307 3.09 20.21 6.37
N TYR A 308 2.15 21.00 6.89
CA TYR A 308 0.78 21.08 6.43
C TYR A 308 0.43 22.53 6.16
N HIS A 309 -0.11 22.79 4.97
CA HIS A 309 -0.74 24.05 4.60
C HIS A 309 -2.25 23.84 4.63
N PHE A 310 -2.93 24.55 5.52
CA PHE A 310 -4.37 24.47 5.68
C PHE A 310 -5.07 25.39 4.69
N ARG A 311 -6.33 25.05 4.34
CA ARG A 311 -7.15 25.86 3.41
C ARG A 311 -7.39 27.28 3.92
N ASN A 312 -7.45 27.48 5.23
CA ASN A 312 -7.65 28.78 5.86
C ASN A 312 -6.38 29.66 5.85
N GLY A 313 -5.24 29.16 5.36
CA GLY A 313 -3.96 29.86 5.34
C GLY A 313 -3.05 29.53 6.53
N ASP A 314 -3.53 28.77 7.52
CA ASP A 314 -2.68 28.30 8.60
C ASP A 314 -1.61 27.36 8.07
N THR A 315 -0.50 27.25 8.78
CA THR A 315 0.56 26.28 8.47
C THR A 315 1.08 25.62 9.74
N TYR A 316 1.39 24.34 9.64
CA TYR A 316 2.11 23.61 10.68
C TYR A 316 3.35 22.95 10.08
N ALA A 317 4.46 22.96 10.79
CA ALA A 317 5.65 22.20 10.44
C ALA A 317 6.25 21.57 11.71
N GLY A 318 6.47 20.26 11.68
CA GLY A 318 6.97 19.54 12.85
C GLY A 318 6.71 18.05 12.78
N GLU A 319 6.54 17.46 13.94
CA GLU A 319 6.37 16.03 14.12
C GLU A 319 4.90 15.59 14.06
N TYR A 320 4.67 14.39 13.54
CA TYR A 320 3.38 13.76 13.37
C TYR A 320 3.39 12.34 13.93
N PHE A 321 2.30 11.98 14.58
CA PHE A 321 2.04 10.61 15.00
C PHE A 321 0.59 10.24 14.70
N ALA A 322 0.39 9.23 13.84
CA ALA A 322 -0.92 8.69 13.50
C ALA A 322 -1.92 9.78 13.08
N ASP A 323 -1.57 10.55 12.04
CA ASP A 323 -2.34 11.67 11.49
C ASP A 323 -2.49 12.92 12.37
N LYS A 324 -1.92 12.92 13.59
CA LYS A 324 -2.03 14.03 14.53
C LYS A 324 -0.69 14.75 14.69
N MET A 325 -0.75 16.08 14.85
CA MET A 325 0.40 16.87 15.29
C MET A 325 0.84 16.37 16.65
N HIS A 326 2.12 16.05 16.79
CA HIS A 326 2.69 15.44 17.99
C HIS A 326 4.13 15.91 18.18
N GLY A 327 4.70 15.77 19.38
CA GLY A 327 6.10 16.07 19.61
C GLY A 327 6.43 17.56 19.42
N PHE A 328 7.53 17.88 18.74
CA PHE A 328 7.95 19.28 18.53
C PHE A 328 7.43 19.85 17.21
N GLY A 329 6.92 21.08 17.23
CA GLY A 329 6.46 21.73 16.01
C GLY A 329 6.08 23.20 16.14
N VAL A 330 6.03 23.85 14.99
CA VAL A 330 5.70 25.26 14.82
C VAL A 330 4.38 25.39 14.06
N TYR A 331 3.46 26.17 14.61
CA TYR A 331 2.19 26.49 13.97
C TYR A 331 2.09 27.99 13.74
N ARG A 332 1.93 28.39 12.47
CA ARG A 332 1.68 29.77 12.07
C ARG A 332 0.22 29.89 11.68
N PHE A 333 -0.48 30.79 12.34
CA PHE A 333 -1.85 31.11 12.02
C PHE A 333 -1.88 32.09 10.84
N ALA A 334 -2.95 32.06 10.04
CA ALA A 334 -3.18 32.98 8.94
C ALA A 334 -3.31 34.45 9.40
N ASN A 335 -3.59 34.66 10.69
CA ASN A 335 -3.61 35.98 11.33
C ASN A 335 -2.22 36.40 11.88
N ASP A 336 -1.14 35.75 11.45
CA ASP A 336 0.25 36.00 11.87
C ASP A 336 0.54 35.70 13.34
N HIS A 337 -0.37 35.05 14.06
CA HIS A 337 -0.03 34.47 15.34
C HIS A 337 0.88 33.26 15.13
N LEU A 338 1.66 32.91 16.15
CA LEU A 338 2.64 31.86 16.08
C LEU A 338 2.63 31.06 17.39
N TYR A 339 2.66 29.75 17.30
CA TYR A 339 2.95 28.88 18.42
C TYR A 339 4.17 28.02 18.11
N GLU A 340 5.11 27.97 19.06
CA GLU A 340 6.33 27.19 18.98
C GLU A 340 6.47 26.37 20.27
N GLY A 341 6.52 25.05 20.16
CA GLY A 341 6.68 24.19 21.33
C GLY A 341 6.22 22.77 21.09
N THR A 342 5.80 22.13 22.18
CA THR A 342 5.37 20.73 22.16
C THR A 342 3.87 20.57 21.83
N TRP A 343 3.55 19.42 21.25
CA TRP A 343 2.25 19.02 20.74
C TRP A 343 1.93 17.60 21.19
N HIS A 344 0.66 17.33 21.44
CA HIS A 344 0.17 16.00 21.76
C HIS A 344 -1.25 15.84 21.23
N GLU A 345 -1.47 14.81 20.40
CA GLU A 345 -2.79 14.47 19.86
C GLU A 345 -3.49 15.67 19.17
N GLY A 346 -2.73 16.49 18.45
CA GLY A 346 -3.25 17.68 17.75
C GLY A 346 -3.42 18.92 18.63
N ARG A 347 -3.09 18.86 19.91
CA ARG A 347 -3.23 19.99 20.85
C ARG A 347 -1.87 20.50 21.31
N ARG A 348 -1.80 21.79 21.62
CA ARG A 348 -0.65 22.38 22.33
C ARG A 348 -0.56 21.73 23.70
N GLN A 349 0.61 21.21 24.04
CA GLN A 349 0.84 20.43 25.25
C GLN A 349 2.28 20.66 25.71
N GLY A 350 2.57 20.67 27.00
CA GLY A 350 3.94 20.81 27.51
C GLY A 350 4.49 22.23 27.38
N LEU A 351 5.79 22.37 27.13
CA LEU A 351 6.46 23.67 27.09
C LEU A 351 6.30 24.34 25.72
N GLY A 352 5.91 25.61 25.72
CA GLY A 352 5.76 26.36 24.47
C GLY A 352 5.60 27.86 24.66
N MET A 353 5.74 28.56 23.54
CA MET A 353 5.59 30.00 23.43
C MET A 353 4.58 30.33 22.33
N TYR A 354 3.65 31.21 22.65
CA TYR A 354 2.69 31.81 21.74
C TYR A 354 3.09 33.26 21.51
N THR A 355 3.25 33.66 20.25
CA THR A 355 3.54 35.04 19.84
C THR A 355 2.32 35.58 19.10
N PHE A 356 1.78 36.68 19.60
CA PHE A 356 0.68 37.41 18.96
C PHE A 356 1.21 38.27 17.81
N ARG A 357 0.32 38.70 16.92
CA ARG A 357 0.68 39.57 15.78
C ARG A 357 1.36 40.88 16.22
N ASN A 358 0.99 41.42 17.39
CA ASN A 358 1.57 42.63 17.96
C ASN A 358 2.99 42.41 18.54
N GLY A 359 3.51 41.17 18.52
CA GLY A 359 4.81 40.81 19.07
C GLY A 359 4.78 40.42 20.56
N GLU A 360 3.63 40.56 21.24
CA GLU A 360 3.50 40.09 22.62
C GLU A 360 3.64 38.57 22.67
N THR A 361 4.22 38.06 23.77
CA THR A 361 4.47 36.62 23.94
C THR A 361 3.86 36.09 25.22
N GLN A 362 3.22 34.93 25.11
CA GLN A 362 2.76 34.11 26.24
C GLN A 362 3.55 32.81 26.21
N SER A 363 4.33 32.57 27.25
CA SER A 363 5.19 31.40 27.37
C SER A 363 4.88 30.67 28.66
N GLY A 364 4.98 29.34 28.65
CA GLY A 364 4.71 28.54 29.84
C GLY A 364 4.47 27.06 29.55
N HIS A 365 3.80 26.40 30.48
CA HIS A 365 3.29 25.05 30.33
C HIS A 365 1.85 25.07 29.80
N TRP A 366 1.60 24.32 28.74
CA TRP A 366 0.33 24.17 28.06
C TRP A 366 -0.27 22.80 28.37
N GLN A 367 -1.56 22.76 28.69
CA GLN A 367 -2.30 21.53 28.94
C GLN A 367 -3.57 21.55 28.10
N ASN A 368 -3.76 20.55 27.23
CA ASN A 368 -4.95 20.42 26.38
C ASN A 368 -5.29 21.67 25.55
N GLY A 369 -4.27 22.39 25.08
CA GLY A 369 -4.47 23.60 24.28
C GLY A 369 -4.61 24.89 25.08
N VAL A 370 -4.61 24.86 26.41
CA VAL A 370 -4.73 26.03 27.30
C VAL A 370 -3.41 26.28 28.02
N LEU A 371 -3.04 27.55 28.20
CA LEU A 371 -1.88 27.92 29.01
C LEU A 371 -2.23 27.69 30.49
N ASP A 372 -1.58 26.72 31.11
CA ASP A 372 -1.84 26.29 32.49
C ASP A 372 -0.96 27.10 33.45
N VAL A 373 0.35 27.09 33.22
CA VAL A 373 1.33 27.78 34.07
C VAL A 373 2.16 28.76 33.23
N PRO A 374 2.04 30.09 33.43
CA PRO A 374 2.85 31.06 32.70
C PRO A 374 4.31 31.04 33.18
N SER A 375 5.22 31.48 32.32
CA SER A 375 6.64 31.62 32.64
C SER A 375 6.90 32.87 33.47
N THR A 376 7.82 32.77 34.43
CA THR A 376 8.27 33.93 35.22
C THR A 376 9.36 34.65 34.44
N GLN A 377 9.00 35.74 33.74
CA GLN A 377 9.97 36.54 32.98
C GLN A 377 10.93 37.36 33.86
N ASN A 378 10.63 37.57 35.16
CA ASN A 378 11.40 38.45 36.03
C ASN A 378 12.00 37.74 37.24
N ALA A 379 13.33 37.64 37.27
CA ALA A 379 14.12 37.26 38.44
C ALA A 379 14.21 38.39 39.51
N MET A 380 13.18 39.24 39.65
CA MET A 380 13.22 40.42 40.52
C MET A 380 12.18 40.41 41.67
N TYR A 381 11.38 39.36 41.81
CA TYR A 381 10.56 39.14 43.01
C TYR A 381 10.62 37.66 43.43
N PRO A 382 10.68 37.37 44.73
CA PRO A 382 10.87 36.02 45.22
C PRO A 382 9.65 35.16 44.89
N VAL A 383 9.87 34.26 43.91
CA VAL A 383 9.36 32.88 43.82
C VAL A 383 7.91 32.68 44.30
N SER A 384 6.97 32.76 43.37
CA SER A 384 5.87 31.79 43.42
C SER A 384 6.47 30.43 43.02
N PRO A 385 6.33 29.35 43.83
CA PRO A 385 7.00 28.06 43.61
C PRO A 385 6.51 27.29 42.38
N VAL A 386 5.60 27.88 41.59
CA VAL A 386 4.87 27.21 40.50
C VAL A 386 5.37 27.63 39.12
N GLY A 387 6.14 28.71 38.99
CA GLY A 387 6.55 29.26 37.68
C GLY A 387 7.51 28.36 36.88
N VAL A 388 7.24 28.18 35.58
CA VAL A 388 8.13 27.44 34.67
C VAL A 388 9.37 28.27 34.37
N ASN A 389 10.56 27.67 34.52
CA ASN A 389 11.82 28.32 34.20
C ASN A 389 11.90 28.68 32.70
N HIS A 390 12.07 29.97 32.41
CA HIS A 390 12.08 30.53 31.06
C HIS A 390 13.12 29.85 30.13
N SER A 391 14.28 29.45 30.66
CA SER A 391 15.32 28.75 29.88
C SER A 391 14.84 27.43 29.26
N ARG A 392 14.00 26.66 29.97
CA ARG A 392 13.45 25.40 29.46
C ARG A 392 12.48 25.63 28.31
N ILE A 393 11.75 26.73 28.35
CA ILE A 393 10.81 27.10 27.28
C ILE A 393 11.58 27.49 26.02
N LEU A 394 12.65 28.29 26.15
CA LEU A 394 13.52 28.64 25.03
C LEU A 394 14.14 27.40 24.38
N ASN A 395 14.56 26.41 25.16
CA ASN A 395 15.02 25.13 24.62
C ASN A 395 13.92 24.40 23.84
N ALA A 396 12.69 24.32 24.38
CA ALA A 396 11.57 23.69 23.68
C ALA A 396 11.20 24.42 22.38
N VAL A 397 11.25 25.75 22.38
CA VAL A 397 11.05 26.58 21.17
C VAL A 397 12.14 26.32 20.14
N GLN A 398 13.40 26.20 20.57
CA GLN A 398 14.52 25.88 19.68
C GLN A 398 14.37 24.49 19.05
N GLU A 399 13.96 23.48 19.83
CA GLU A 399 13.66 22.14 19.29
C GLU A 399 12.48 22.16 18.31
N ALA A 400 11.41 22.91 18.62
CA ALA A 400 10.28 23.11 17.71
C ALA A 400 10.70 23.72 16.38
N ARG A 401 11.53 24.77 16.39
CA ARG A 401 12.07 25.37 15.17
C ARG A 401 12.94 24.40 14.38
N ARG A 402 13.81 23.65 15.06
CA ARG A 402 14.66 22.64 14.42
C ARG A 402 13.82 21.52 13.79
N ALA A 403 12.76 21.06 14.46
CA ALA A 403 11.84 20.07 13.92
C ALA A 403 11.11 20.62 12.68
N ALA A 404 10.66 21.89 12.72
CA ALA A 404 10.01 22.56 11.60
C ALA A 404 10.95 22.71 10.39
N GLU A 405 12.20 23.14 10.58
CA GLU A 405 13.21 23.23 9.52
C GLU A 405 13.42 21.88 8.83
N LYS A 406 13.64 20.82 9.63
CA LYS A 406 13.78 19.46 9.11
C LYS A 406 12.53 19.00 8.37
N ALA A 407 11.34 19.35 8.85
CA ALA A 407 10.08 19.00 8.20
C ALA A 407 9.89 19.66 6.82
N TYR A 408 10.48 20.84 6.59
CA TYR A 408 10.55 21.43 5.25
C TYR A 408 11.59 20.72 4.35
N ASP A 409 12.71 20.26 4.92
CA ASP A 409 13.77 19.57 4.17
C ASP A 409 13.40 18.18 3.64
N VAL A 410 12.41 17.50 4.27
CA VAL A 410 11.88 16.18 3.83
C VAL A 410 11.29 16.22 2.40
N ALA A 411 11.02 17.40 1.84
CA ALA A 411 10.26 17.63 0.61
C ALA A 411 10.98 17.29 -0.73
N LYS A 412 11.48 16.06 -0.90
CA LYS A 412 12.15 15.63 -2.14
C LYS A 412 11.66 14.29 -2.67
N VAL A 413 10.44 14.26 -3.21
CA VAL A 413 9.88 13.06 -3.86
C VAL A 413 9.45 13.30 -5.32
N ASP A 414 9.31 14.56 -5.73
CA ASP A 414 8.70 14.95 -7.00
C ASP A 414 9.38 14.30 -8.21
N GLU A 415 10.71 14.32 -8.28
CA GLU A 415 11.44 13.76 -9.42
C GLU A 415 11.25 12.24 -9.56
N ARG A 416 11.25 11.51 -8.44
CA ARG A 416 11.07 10.04 -8.42
C ARG A 416 9.64 9.67 -8.77
N VAL A 417 8.66 10.43 -8.26
CA VAL A 417 7.25 10.27 -8.62
C VAL A 417 7.03 10.57 -10.10
N ASN A 418 7.55 11.67 -10.62
CA ASN A 418 7.44 12.05 -12.03
C ASN A 418 8.04 10.99 -12.96
N ARG A 419 9.22 10.45 -12.62
CA ARG A 419 9.81 9.33 -13.35
C ARG A 419 8.92 8.09 -13.35
N ALA A 420 8.34 7.73 -12.21
CA ALA A 420 7.46 6.57 -12.09
C ALA A 420 6.15 6.75 -12.85
N VAL A 421 5.54 7.95 -12.82
CA VAL A 421 4.34 8.28 -13.59
C VAL A 421 4.63 8.23 -15.09
N ALA A 422 5.77 8.76 -15.54
CA ALA A 422 6.17 8.70 -16.94
C ALA A 422 6.36 7.24 -17.40
N ALA A 423 7.00 6.40 -16.58
CA ALA A 423 7.15 4.97 -16.84
C ALA A 423 5.80 4.23 -16.88
N ALA A 424 4.89 4.53 -15.94
CA ALA A 424 3.54 3.99 -15.93
C ALA A 424 2.73 4.37 -17.18
N ASN A 425 2.85 5.60 -17.66
CA ASN A 425 2.19 6.00 -18.91
C ASN A 425 2.77 5.27 -20.12
N ARG A 426 4.09 5.02 -20.17
CA ARG A 426 4.72 4.21 -21.23
C ARG A 426 4.24 2.76 -21.19
N ALA A 427 4.20 2.14 -20.01
CA ALA A 427 3.70 0.77 -19.82
C ALA A 427 2.22 0.65 -20.22
N ALA A 428 1.38 1.62 -19.83
CA ALA A 428 -0.02 1.65 -20.23
C ALA A 428 -0.19 1.77 -21.76
N ASN A 429 0.60 2.61 -22.42
CA ASN A 429 0.57 2.71 -23.89
C ASN A 429 1.01 1.39 -24.56
N ALA A 430 2.08 0.75 -24.05
CA ALA A 430 2.52 -0.55 -24.54
C ALA A 430 1.45 -1.63 -24.34
N ALA A 431 0.77 -1.64 -23.20
CA ALA A 431 -0.35 -2.54 -22.92
C ALA A 431 -1.50 -2.36 -23.90
N ARG A 432 -1.88 -1.11 -24.22
CA ARG A 432 -2.93 -0.86 -25.23
C ARG A 432 -2.51 -1.33 -26.63
N LEU A 433 -1.25 -1.14 -27.02
CA LEU A 433 -0.74 -1.66 -28.29
C LEU A 433 -0.74 -3.20 -28.32
N ALA A 434 -0.40 -3.84 -27.20
CA ALA A 434 -0.47 -5.30 -27.06
C ALA A 434 -1.91 -5.81 -27.18
N ALA A 435 -2.88 -5.13 -26.56
CA ALA A 435 -4.29 -5.45 -26.68
C ALA A 435 -4.79 -5.31 -28.14
N LEU A 436 -4.42 -4.24 -28.85
CA LEU A 436 -4.76 -4.07 -30.27
C LEU A 436 -4.20 -5.20 -31.14
N LYS A 437 -2.94 -5.61 -30.91
CA LYS A 437 -2.33 -6.75 -31.61
C LYS A 437 -3.06 -8.06 -31.32
N ALA A 438 -3.52 -8.26 -30.09
CA ALA A 438 -4.30 -9.44 -29.71
C ALA A 438 -5.63 -9.50 -30.48
N VAL A 439 -6.34 -8.38 -30.56
CA VAL A 439 -7.62 -8.28 -31.29
C VAL A 439 -7.43 -8.45 -32.79
N GLN A 440 -6.43 -7.79 -33.39
CA GLN A 440 -6.16 -7.91 -34.83
C GLN A 440 -5.85 -9.36 -35.24
N LYS A 441 -5.07 -10.08 -34.42
CA LYS A 441 -4.75 -11.49 -34.67
C LYS A 441 -5.99 -12.39 -34.59
N GLN A 442 -7.00 -12.01 -33.82
CA GLN A 442 -8.27 -12.72 -33.73
C GLN A 442 -9.22 -12.41 -34.90
N MET A 443 -9.10 -11.21 -35.52
CA MET A 443 -9.88 -10.82 -36.71
C MET A 443 -9.36 -11.44 -38.02
N HIS A 444 -8.08 -11.84 -38.07
CA HIS A 444 -7.51 -12.60 -39.18
C HIS A 444 -7.26 -14.09 -38.82
N PRO A 445 -8.29 -14.91 -38.53
CA PRO A 445 -8.10 -16.34 -38.48
C PRO A 445 -8.04 -16.86 -39.92
N ASN A 446 -6.87 -17.30 -40.39
CA ASN A 446 -6.68 -18.05 -41.64
C ASN A 446 -7.49 -17.56 -42.86
N VAL A 447 -6.95 -16.55 -43.56
CA VAL A 447 -7.13 -16.47 -45.01
C VAL A 447 -5.83 -16.98 -45.61
N ASN A 448 -5.92 -18.07 -46.38
CA ASN A 448 -4.86 -18.72 -47.17
C ASN A 448 -4.07 -19.85 -46.51
N THR A 449 -4.67 -21.06 -46.48
CA THR A 449 -4.03 -22.30 -46.97
C THR A 449 -5.06 -23.41 -47.14
N GLU A 450 -6.13 -23.16 -47.91
CA GLU A 450 -6.76 -24.24 -48.68
C GLU A 450 -6.30 -24.07 -50.12
N SER A 451 -5.30 -24.86 -50.50
CA SER A 451 -4.87 -25.03 -51.87
C SER A 451 -6.02 -25.67 -52.65
N ILE A 452 -6.78 -24.84 -53.35
CA ILE A 452 -7.67 -25.26 -54.43
C ILE A 452 -6.79 -25.96 -55.46
N ARG A 453 -6.83 -27.29 -55.49
CA ARG A 453 -6.32 -28.08 -56.63
C ARG A 453 -7.28 -27.83 -57.79
N VAL A 454 -6.83 -27.06 -58.76
CA VAL A 454 -7.48 -26.99 -60.07
C VAL A 454 -7.10 -28.27 -60.83
N PRO A 455 -8.07 -29.11 -61.25
CA PRO A 455 -7.75 -30.20 -62.16
C PRO A 455 -7.47 -29.61 -63.54
N ILE A 456 -6.28 -29.88 -64.05
CA ILE A 456 -5.93 -29.67 -65.46
C ILE A 456 -6.64 -30.78 -66.24
N VAL A 457 -7.51 -30.40 -67.18
CA VAL A 457 -8.02 -31.26 -68.25
C VAL A 457 -7.45 -30.74 -69.55
#